data_AF-A0A0W0VYB7-F1
#
_entry.id   AF-A0A0W0VYB7-F1
#
_cell.length_a   1.000
_cell.length_b   1.000
_cell.length_c   1.000
_cell.angle_alpha   90.00
_cell.angle_beta   90.00
_cell.angle_gamma   90.00
#
_symmetry.space_group_name_H-M   'P 1'
#
loop_
_entity.id
_entity.type
_entity.pdbx_description
1 polymer ?
#
loop_
_entity_poly.entity_id
_entity_poly.type
_entity_poly.pdbx_seq_one_letter_code
_entity_poly.pdbx_strand_id
1 'polypeptide(L)'
;MLESIILAVIGESAGVVAVPKTESGAIDLTKAECIAEGGTHVLYRFPDAPFVIKLMKQNPNPKELDELEKKYAVLYECFDKNRKQRCIREQHITHQVLLPPGKEPQDAALAIVPYEKCFKSKVKFDFKIEPTELDPYLMDHHKELFYKVNKALIHKDGSKVNFAFNDYAILDERIGVILQRLDSDSKLRDIMIEFLSHYRDFYQRTNIILDAMGFENILFFKDEKDDWQFKVGSVIKHDTGKYTNGLFDALHAGEEVDLTSFVNFTHAYFSPANIRAVNVCALKLGLEPVINDVMIDSTDLFKISQELSIAERMLAYARHGDFEKMDKILLENKEKLRFSLRDFWAYSLIADEYIKHGQPPKALKNYLDIVSELPVILPENKDDAKRIQDSKTAMIARKNMHDKKIMLHNELTTFLPDSKFSFWSSTSSGEKVHQTGTVIHNYIV
;
A
#
# COMPACT_ATOMS: atom_id res chain seq x y z
N MET A 1 2.68 -19.80 24.82
CA MET A 1 3.26 -19.93 23.46
C MET A 1 4.20 -18.77 23.16
N LEU A 2 3.76 -17.51 23.27
CA LEU A 2 4.67 -16.38 23.06
C LEU A 2 5.78 -16.34 24.12
N GLU A 3 5.46 -16.53 25.40
CA GLU A 3 6.45 -16.62 26.49
C GLU A 3 7.54 -17.66 26.24
N SER A 4 7.16 -18.87 25.82
CA SER A 4 8.10 -19.93 25.45
C SER A 4 8.96 -19.58 24.23
N ILE A 5 8.44 -18.78 23.29
CA ILE A 5 9.19 -18.30 22.13
C ILE A 5 10.22 -17.24 22.57
N ILE A 6 9.84 -16.30 23.42
CA ILE A 6 10.78 -15.32 23.98
C ILE A 6 11.92 -16.03 24.68
N LEU A 7 11.61 -17.00 25.55
CA LEU A 7 12.62 -17.76 26.28
C LEU A 7 13.55 -18.52 25.32
N ALA A 8 13.07 -18.90 24.13
CA ALA A 8 13.90 -19.46 23.07
C ALA A 8 14.84 -18.43 22.42
N VAL A 9 14.34 -17.22 22.17
CA VAL A 9 15.13 -16.12 21.60
C VAL A 9 16.15 -15.58 22.62
N ILE A 10 15.76 -15.45 23.88
CA ILE A 10 16.60 -14.95 24.98
C ILE A 10 17.51 -16.06 25.54
N GLY A 11 17.17 -17.34 25.33
CA GLY A 11 18.06 -18.49 25.59
C GLY A 11 17.93 -19.10 26.99
N GLU A 12 16.76 -18.98 27.63
CA GLU A 12 16.53 -19.41 29.02
C GLU A 12 15.84 -20.78 29.16
N SER A 13 15.60 -21.51 28.06
CA SER A 13 14.94 -22.83 28.15
C SER A 13 15.58 -23.92 27.28
N ALA A 14 15.84 -25.08 27.88
CA ALA A 14 16.56 -26.22 27.31
C ALA A 14 15.74 -27.08 26.32
N GLY A 15 14.73 -26.53 25.65
CA GLY A 15 13.81 -27.33 24.82
C GLY A 15 13.12 -26.61 23.66
N VAL A 16 13.57 -25.41 23.27
CA VAL A 16 12.96 -24.64 22.18
C VAL A 16 14.01 -24.32 21.12
N VAL A 17 13.58 -24.27 19.84
CA VAL A 17 14.40 -23.95 18.65
C VAL A 17 15.35 -22.79 18.97
N ALA A 18 16.64 -23.09 19.06
CA ALA A 18 17.66 -22.10 19.43
C ALA A 18 17.88 -21.14 18.26
N VAL A 19 17.60 -19.85 18.48
CA VAL A 19 18.01 -18.80 17.55
C VAL A 19 19.54 -18.78 17.51
N PRO A 20 20.17 -18.79 16.32
CA PRO A 20 21.62 -18.63 16.20
C PRO A 20 22.11 -17.37 16.91
N LYS A 21 23.14 -17.52 17.74
CA LYS A 21 23.78 -16.42 18.48
C LYS A 21 25.27 -16.35 18.21
N THR A 22 25.83 -15.16 18.30
CA THR A 22 27.29 -14.94 18.36
C THR A 22 27.85 -15.43 19.70
N GLU A 23 29.17 -15.51 19.82
CA GLU A 23 29.85 -15.81 21.10
C GLU A 23 29.50 -14.78 22.19
N SER A 24 29.22 -13.53 21.82
CA SER A 24 28.76 -12.46 22.72
C SER A 24 27.28 -12.56 23.11
N GLY A 25 26.54 -13.55 22.59
CA GLY A 25 25.12 -13.75 22.87
C GLY A 25 24.16 -12.90 22.04
N ALA A 26 24.66 -12.14 21.04
CA ALA A 26 23.82 -11.37 20.12
C ALA A 26 23.10 -12.30 19.14
N ILE A 27 21.88 -11.93 18.72
CA ILE A 27 21.15 -12.70 17.69
C ILE A 27 21.87 -12.54 16.34
N ASP A 28 22.26 -13.66 15.74
CA ASP A 28 22.99 -13.68 14.47
C ASP A 28 22.02 -13.70 13.28
N LEU A 29 21.60 -12.50 12.83
CA LEU A 29 20.74 -12.35 11.65
C LEU A 29 21.46 -12.64 10.33
N THR A 30 22.78 -12.87 10.33
CA THR A 30 23.48 -13.37 9.12
C THR A 30 23.15 -14.82 8.81
N LYS A 31 22.58 -15.56 9.78
CA LYS A 31 22.07 -16.92 9.61
C LYS A 31 20.58 -16.96 9.28
N ALA A 32 19.92 -15.80 9.20
CA ALA A 32 18.51 -15.70 8.83
C ALA A 32 18.36 -15.34 7.35
N GLU A 33 17.28 -15.82 6.74
CA GLU A 33 16.81 -15.35 5.44
C GLU A 33 16.04 -14.03 5.62
N CYS A 34 16.42 -12.99 4.87
CA CYS A 34 15.59 -11.79 4.74
C CYS A 34 14.43 -12.13 3.79
N ILE A 35 13.22 -12.29 4.34
CA ILE A 35 12.05 -12.75 3.57
C ILE A 35 11.17 -11.62 3.07
N ALA A 36 11.27 -10.43 3.66
CA ALA A 36 10.55 -9.24 3.22
C ALA A 36 11.15 -7.97 3.83
N GLU A 37 10.96 -6.84 3.16
CA GLU A 37 11.30 -5.53 3.68
C GLU A 37 10.09 -4.59 3.52
N GLY A 38 9.58 -4.08 4.64
CA GLY A 38 8.50 -3.10 4.70
C GLY A 38 8.99 -1.69 4.95
N GLY A 39 8.07 -0.72 5.02
CA GLY A 39 8.41 0.69 5.28
C GLY A 39 9.03 0.92 6.67
N THR A 40 8.66 0.12 7.66
CA THR A 40 9.10 0.29 9.07
C THR A 40 9.98 -0.85 9.58
N HIS A 41 9.98 -2.01 8.92
CA HIS A 41 10.63 -3.22 9.41
C HIS A 41 11.31 -4.02 8.29
N VAL A 42 12.31 -4.81 8.65
CA VAL A 42 12.88 -5.88 7.84
C VAL A 42 12.54 -7.22 8.49
N LEU A 43 12.02 -8.17 7.73
CA LEU A 43 11.56 -9.46 8.23
C LEU A 43 12.62 -10.53 8.00
N TYR A 44 13.05 -11.15 9.09
CA TYR A 44 14.02 -12.24 9.10
C TYR A 44 13.36 -13.55 9.54
N ARG A 45 13.71 -14.62 8.85
CA ARG A 45 13.28 -15.98 9.14
C ARG A 45 14.49 -16.89 9.36
N PHE A 46 14.46 -17.65 10.45
CA PHE A 46 15.33 -18.82 10.58
C PHE A 46 14.62 -20.06 10.02
N PRO A 47 15.32 -20.99 9.34
CA PRO A 47 14.72 -22.13 8.63
C PRO A 47 13.69 -22.91 9.45
N ASP A 48 13.95 -23.14 10.74
CA ASP A 48 13.12 -23.97 11.63
C ASP A 48 12.40 -23.19 12.74
N ALA A 49 12.49 -21.86 12.76
CA ALA A 49 11.83 -21.06 13.79
C ALA A 49 10.31 -21.02 13.55
N PRO A 50 9.46 -21.22 14.59
CA PRO A 50 8.01 -21.07 14.47
C PRO A 50 7.54 -19.59 14.52
N PHE A 51 8.44 -18.65 14.22
CA PHE A 51 8.24 -17.21 14.29
C PHE A 51 9.13 -16.48 13.28
N VAL A 52 8.84 -15.20 13.06
CA VAL A 52 9.68 -14.25 12.34
C VAL A 52 10.19 -13.17 13.27
N ILE A 53 11.37 -12.63 12.98
CA ILE A 53 11.91 -11.44 13.64
C ILE A 53 11.64 -10.25 12.73
N LYS A 54 10.89 -9.27 13.24
CA LYS A 54 10.67 -7.96 12.59
C LYS A 54 11.68 -6.97 13.16
N LEU A 55 12.78 -6.73 12.46
CA LEU A 55 13.77 -5.73 12.84
C LEU A 55 13.27 -4.32 12.50
N MET A 56 13.21 -3.40 13.47
CA MET A 56 12.73 -2.03 13.24
C MET A 56 13.80 -1.17 12.56
N LYS A 57 13.42 -0.39 11.54
CA LYS A 57 14.37 0.47 10.80
C LYS A 57 14.81 1.71 11.58
N GLN A 58 13.94 2.28 12.42
CA GLN A 58 14.19 3.54 13.14
C GLN A 58 14.81 3.34 14.53
N ASN A 59 15.03 2.09 14.97
CA ASN A 59 15.60 1.71 16.26
C ASN A 59 15.12 2.58 17.46
N PRO A 60 13.81 2.55 17.78
CA PRO A 60 13.26 3.34 18.89
C PRO A 60 13.93 3.02 20.22
N ASN A 61 13.98 4.02 21.09
CA ASN A 61 14.51 3.85 22.43
C ASN A 61 13.55 3.02 23.32
N PRO A 62 14.02 2.47 24.47
CA PRO A 62 13.18 1.61 25.31
C PRO A 62 11.87 2.25 25.78
N LYS A 63 11.84 3.56 26.02
CA LYS A 63 10.63 4.26 26.44
C LYS A 63 9.58 4.33 25.32
N GLU A 64 10.01 4.61 24.09
CA GLU A 64 9.13 4.57 22.92
C GLU A 64 8.59 3.17 22.66
N LEU A 65 9.41 2.14 22.92
CA LEU A 65 9.01 0.74 22.81
C LEU A 65 7.95 0.37 23.86
N ASP A 66 8.15 0.79 25.11
CA ASP A 66 7.18 0.60 26.20
C ASP A 66 5.84 1.29 25.89
N GLU A 67 5.88 2.48 25.28
CA GLU A 67 4.68 3.19 24.83
C GLU A 67 3.98 2.45 23.68
N LEU A 68 4.73 1.85 22.76
CA LEU A 68 4.19 1.01 21.69
C LEU A 68 3.51 -0.25 22.26
N GLU A 69 4.15 -0.93 23.20
CA GLU A 69 3.59 -2.11 23.90
C GLU A 69 2.28 -1.77 24.63
N LYS A 70 2.20 -0.62 25.29
CA LYS A 70 0.94 -0.15 25.92
C LYS A 70 -0.18 0.03 24.90
N LYS A 71 0.13 0.54 23.70
CA LYS A 71 -0.88 0.69 22.62
C LYS A 71 -1.34 -0.67 22.10
N TYR A 72 -0.42 -1.62 21.91
CA TYR A 72 -0.76 -2.99 21.52
C TYR A 72 -1.56 -3.72 22.62
N ALA A 73 -1.27 -3.49 23.90
CA ALA A 73 -2.06 -4.06 24.98
C ALA A 73 -3.54 -3.64 24.89
N VAL A 74 -3.81 -2.37 24.58
CA VAL A 74 -5.19 -1.88 24.36
C VAL A 74 -5.81 -2.52 23.10
N LEU A 75 -5.04 -2.67 22.01
CA LEU A 75 -5.50 -3.38 20.81
C LEU A 75 -5.94 -4.80 21.15
N TYR A 76 -5.11 -5.54 21.87
CA TYR A 76 -5.39 -6.91 22.28
C TYR A 76 -6.62 -7.01 23.18
N GLU A 77 -6.80 -6.07 24.11
CA GLU A 77 -7.99 -6.01 24.96
C GLU A 77 -9.26 -5.77 24.16
N CYS A 78 -9.22 -4.86 23.18
CA CYS A 78 -10.37 -4.52 22.35
C CYS A 78 -10.74 -5.65 21.38
N PHE A 79 -9.75 -6.33 20.79
CA PHE A 79 -9.96 -7.27 19.69
C PHE A 79 -9.97 -8.74 20.11
N ASP A 80 -9.19 -9.18 21.11
CA ASP A 80 -9.14 -10.59 21.55
C ASP A 80 -10.27 -10.96 22.55
N LYS A 81 -11.38 -10.23 22.50
CA LYS A 81 -12.57 -10.48 23.33
C LYS A 81 -13.05 -11.92 23.17
N ASN A 82 -13.58 -12.47 24.25
CA ASN A 82 -14.10 -13.85 24.29
C ASN A 82 -13.08 -14.92 23.86
N ARG A 83 -11.78 -14.64 24.05
CA ARG A 83 -10.65 -15.56 23.71
C ARG A 83 -10.55 -15.91 22.23
N LYS A 84 -11.12 -15.08 21.32
CA LYS A 84 -11.11 -15.34 19.87
C LYS A 84 -9.78 -15.09 19.16
N GLN A 85 -8.77 -14.54 19.84
CA GLN A 85 -7.41 -14.32 19.31
C GLN A 85 -7.41 -13.65 17.92
N ARG A 86 -8.08 -12.51 17.82
CA ARG A 86 -8.21 -11.67 16.63
C ARG A 86 -6.96 -10.86 16.31
N CYS A 87 -5.97 -10.81 17.19
CA CYS A 87 -4.72 -10.12 16.95
C CYS A 87 -3.54 -11.08 16.73
N ILE A 88 -2.62 -10.67 15.87
CA ILE A 88 -1.27 -11.21 15.86
C ILE A 88 -0.55 -10.62 17.07
N ARG A 89 -0.04 -11.50 17.94
CA ARG A 89 0.71 -11.08 19.11
C ARG A 89 2.15 -10.78 18.71
N GLU A 90 2.52 -9.53 18.81
CA GLU A 90 3.87 -9.03 18.59
C GLU A 90 4.44 -8.72 19.96
N GLN A 91 5.72 -9.03 20.13
CA GLN A 91 6.44 -8.61 21.32
C GLN A 91 7.70 -7.88 20.94
N HIS A 92 7.76 -6.63 21.36
CA HIS A 92 8.83 -5.71 21.08
C HIS A 92 9.87 -5.77 22.19
N ILE A 93 11.13 -5.94 21.80
CA ILE A 93 12.28 -5.93 22.71
C ILE A 93 13.45 -5.18 22.06
N THR A 94 14.33 -4.63 22.89
CA THR A 94 15.66 -4.21 22.46
C THR A 94 16.64 -5.35 22.76
N HIS A 95 17.40 -5.78 21.75
CA HIS A 95 18.41 -6.83 21.91
C HIS A 95 19.61 -6.56 21.01
N GLN A 96 20.78 -7.04 21.41
CA GLN A 96 21.97 -7.06 20.58
C GLN A 96 21.76 -7.98 19.37
N VAL A 97 21.99 -7.46 18.16
CA VAL A 97 21.87 -8.17 16.89
C VAL A 97 23.11 -7.98 16.02
N LEU A 98 23.51 -9.03 15.32
CA LEU A 98 24.54 -8.99 14.27
C LEU A 98 23.84 -8.89 12.91
N LEU A 99 23.95 -7.74 12.23
CA LEU A 99 23.30 -7.49 10.95
C LEU A 99 24.15 -7.90 9.73
N PRO A 100 23.54 -8.41 8.65
CA PRO A 100 24.22 -8.57 7.36
C PRO A 100 24.54 -7.20 6.72
N PRO A 101 25.72 -6.98 6.11
CA PRO A 101 26.89 -7.84 6.07
C PRO A 101 27.89 -7.49 7.18
N GLY A 102 27.94 -8.30 8.25
CA GLY A 102 29.09 -8.43 9.16
C GLY A 102 29.48 -7.19 9.97
N LYS A 103 28.53 -6.34 10.38
CA LYS A 103 28.81 -5.25 11.33
C LYS A 103 29.13 -5.80 12.73
N GLU A 104 29.72 -5.02 13.61
CA GLU A 104 29.73 -5.38 15.05
C GLU A 104 28.29 -5.54 15.57
N PRO A 105 28.05 -6.41 16.57
CA PRO A 105 26.77 -6.46 17.26
C PRO A 105 26.34 -5.07 17.75
N GLN A 106 25.07 -4.75 17.55
CA GLN A 106 24.48 -3.47 17.96
C GLN A 106 23.11 -3.67 18.59
N ASP A 107 22.72 -2.78 19.51
CA ASP A 107 21.36 -2.77 20.05
C ASP A 107 20.37 -2.42 18.94
N ALA A 108 19.38 -3.29 18.76
CA ALA A 108 18.27 -3.05 17.85
C ALA A 108 16.94 -3.37 18.50
N ALA A 109 15.95 -2.51 18.24
CA ALA A 109 14.56 -2.81 18.50
C ALA A 109 14.04 -3.81 17.46
N LEU A 110 13.42 -4.87 17.95
CA LEU A 110 12.82 -5.92 17.14
C LEU A 110 11.50 -6.37 17.74
N ALA A 111 10.61 -6.90 16.90
CA ALA A 111 9.43 -7.62 17.34
C ALA A 111 9.52 -9.11 16.98
N ILE A 112 9.13 -9.98 17.90
CA ILE A 112 9.01 -11.41 17.66
C ILE A 112 7.55 -11.71 17.34
N VAL A 113 7.30 -12.34 16.18
CA VAL A 113 5.94 -12.58 15.69
C VAL A 113 5.77 -14.05 15.32
N PRO A 114 4.86 -14.81 15.97
CA PRO A 114 4.65 -16.21 15.67
C PRO A 114 4.03 -16.39 14.28
N TYR A 115 4.28 -17.53 13.65
CA TYR A 115 3.59 -17.88 12.41
C TYR A 115 2.11 -18.12 12.66
N GLU A 116 1.28 -17.39 11.94
CA GLU A 116 -0.17 -17.53 11.98
C GLU A 116 -0.65 -18.36 10.78
N LYS A 117 -1.53 -19.33 11.03
CA LYS A 117 -2.10 -20.19 9.98
C LYS A 117 -2.94 -19.39 8.98
N CYS A 118 -3.49 -18.25 9.38
CA CYS A 118 -4.37 -17.43 8.54
C CYS A 118 -3.71 -16.99 7.23
N PHE A 119 -2.39 -16.77 7.23
CA PHE A 119 -1.64 -16.40 6.03
C PHE A 119 -1.62 -17.51 4.97
N LYS A 120 -1.86 -18.78 5.35
CA LYS A 120 -1.96 -19.92 4.44
C LYS A 120 -3.40 -20.23 4.01
N SER A 121 -4.39 -19.46 4.46
CA SER A 121 -5.78 -19.69 4.06
C SER A 121 -5.96 -19.50 2.55
N LYS A 122 -6.71 -20.42 1.92
CA LYS A 122 -7.03 -20.37 0.49
C LYS A 122 -8.07 -19.30 0.16
N VAL A 123 -8.97 -19.02 1.10
CA VAL A 123 -10.04 -18.02 0.94
C VAL A 123 -9.76 -16.91 1.95
N LYS A 124 -9.15 -15.83 1.45
CA LYS A 124 -8.82 -14.66 2.25
C LYS A 124 -8.87 -13.39 1.40
N PHE A 125 -9.04 -12.25 2.06
CA PHE A 125 -8.87 -10.94 1.47
C PHE A 125 -8.34 -9.96 2.52
N ASP A 126 -7.58 -8.99 2.06
CA ASP A 126 -7.03 -7.93 2.90
C ASP A 126 -8.04 -6.78 2.97
N PHE A 127 -8.32 -6.28 4.16
CA PHE A 127 -9.00 -5.00 4.31
C PHE A 127 -7.94 -3.93 4.12
N LYS A 128 -7.69 -3.61 2.85
CA LYS A 128 -6.67 -2.67 2.42
C LYS A 128 -7.28 -1.54 1.62
N ILE A 129 -6.92 -0.32 1.98
CA ILE A 129 -7.39 0.90 1.33
C ILE A 129 -6.56 1.24 0.08
N GLU A 130 -7.19 1.96 -0.84
CA GLU A 130 -6.56 2.63 -1.97
C GLU A 130 -6.85 4.14 -1.89
N PRO A 131 -5.88 4.95 -1.40
CA PRO A 131 -6.12 6.37 -1.20
C PRO A 131 -6.39 7.13 -2.49
N THR A 132 -7.64 7.55 -2.70
CA THR A 132 -8.05 8.34 -3.87
C THR A 132 -7.27 9.66 -3.98
N GLU A 133 -6.86 10.25 -2.86
CA GLU A 133 -6.06 11.49 -2.81
C GLU A 133 -4.69 11.34 -3.46
N LEU A 134 -4.17 10.11 -3.57
CA LEU A 134 -2.94 9.80 -4.30
C LEU A 134 -3.17 9.60 -5.80
N ASP A 135 -4.40 9.77 -6.27
CA ASP A 135 -4.80 9.65 -7.65
C ASP A 135 -5.51 10.92 -8.14
N PRO A 136 -4.74 11.94 -8.57
CA PRO A 136 -5.26 13.16 -9.18
C PRO A 136 -6.25 12.93 -10.32
N TYR A 137 -6.11 11.85 -11.09
CA TYR A 137 -7.05 11.55 -12.16
C TYR A 137 -8.44 11.27 -11.57
N LEU A 138 -8.53 10.40 -10.55
CA LEU A 138 -9.80 10.11 -9.88
C LEU A 138 -10.39 11.34 -9.20
N MET A 139 -9.54 12.13 -8.54
CA MET A 139 -9.96 13.38 -7.89
C MET A 139 -10.56 14.37 -8.88
N ASP A 140 -9.93 14.55 -10.05
CA ASP A 140 -10.38 15.49 -11.08
C ASP A 140 -11.66 15.00 -11.79
N HIS A 141 -11.74 13.71 -12.15
CA HIS A 141 -12.85 13.16 -12.92
C HIS A 141 -14.08 12.80 -12.07
N HIS A 142 -13.90 12.55 -10.78
CA HIS A 142 -14.96 12.11 -9.87
C HIS A 142 -15.18 13.07 -8.69
N LYS A 143 -14.81 14.35 -8.86
CA LYS A 143 -14.91 15.40 -7.85
C LYS A 143 -16.24 15.41 -7.07
N GLU A 144 -17.36 15.36 -7.78
CA GLU A 144 -18.70 15.40 -7.18
C GLU A 144 -19.03 14.15 -6.36
N LEU A 145 -18.60 12.97 -6.82
CA LEU A 145 -18.76 11.72 -6.09
C LEU A 145 -17.90 11.75 -4.82
N PHE A 146 -16.64 12.13 -4.95
CA PHE A 146 -15.72 12.26 -3.83
C PHE A 146 -16.26 13.25 -2.78
N TYR A 147 -16.77 14.41 -3.19
CA TYR A 147 -17.42 15.37 -2.30
C TYR A 147 -18.56 14.73 -1.51
N LYS A 148 -19.49 14.05 -2.20
CA LYS A 148 -20.65 13.39 -1.56
C LYS A 148 -20.21 12.30 -0.58
N VAL A 149 -19.27 11.46 -0.98
CA VAL A 149 -18.76 10.35 -0.17
C VAL A 149 -18.02 10.88 1.06
N ASN A 150 -17.11 11.84 0.90
CA ASN A 150 -16.41 12.47 2.02
C ASN A 150 -17.39 13.14 2.99
N LYS A 151 -18.42 13.80 2.45
CA LYS A 151 -19.47 14.41 3.25
C LYS A 151 -20.33 13.41 4.01
N ALA A 152 -20.60 12.24 3.44
CA ALA A 152 -21.38 11.20 4.10
C ALA A 152 -20.57 10.42 5.16
N LEU A 153 -19.25 10.29 4.98
CA LEU A 153 -18.42 9.35 5.74
C LEU A 153 -17.44 10.00 6.71
N ILE A 154 -17.07 11.26 6.51
CA ILE A 154 -16.11 11.97 7.37
C ILE A 154 -16.72 13.26 7.91
N HIS A 155 -17.20 14.13 7.02
CA HIS A 155 -17.64 15.46 7.42
C HIS A 155 -19.01 15.43 8.10
N LYS A 156 -19.09 15.87 9.36
CA LYS A 156 -20.36 16.05 10.06
C LYS A 156 -21.00 17.40 9.71
N ASP A 157 -21.67 17.44 8.56
CA ASP A 157 -22.84 18.30 8.43
C ASP A 157 -24.06 17.41 8.64
N GLY A 158 -24.99 17.78 9.52
CA GLY A 158 -26.24 17.03 9.79
C GLY A 158 -27.15 16.79 8.57
N SER A 159 -26.70 17.12 7.36
CA SER A 159 -27.28 16.71 6.09
C SER A 159 -27.10 15.20 5.87
N LYS A 160 -28.22 14.50 5.68
CA LYS A 160 -28.21 13.12 5.16
C LYS A 160 -27.80 13.14 3.68
N VAL A 161 -26.51 13.20 3.41
CA VAL A 161 -25.99 13.01 2.05
C VAL A 161 -25.98 11.52 1.78
N ASN A 162 -26.72 11.10 0.75
CA ASN A 162 -26.81 9.71 0.33
C ASN A 162 -26.01 9.52 -0.97
N PHE A 163 -25.31 8.39 -1.10
CA PHE A 163 -24.63 7.94 -2.31
C PHE A 163 -24.88 6.45 -2.50
N ALA A 164 -24.81 5.96 -3.75
CA ALA A 164 -24.94 4.52 -3.98
C ALA A 164 -23.64 3.82 -3.59
N PHE A 165 -23.72 2.79 -2.74
CA PHE A 165 -22.53 2.03 -2.30
C PHE A 165 -21.71 1.47 -3.46
N ASN A 166 -22.36 1.13 -4.58
CA ASN A 166 -21.67 0.64 -5.78
C ASN A 166 -20.76 1.70 -6.40
N ASP A 167 -21.07 2.98 -6.25
CA ASP A 167 -20.24 4.07 -6.76
C ASP A 167 -18.96 4.23 -5.94
N TYR A 168 -18.92 3.75 -4.68
CA TYR A 168 -17.70 3.81 -3.86
C TYR A 168 -16.53 3.06 -4.49
N ALA A 169 -16.81 2.01 -5.28
CA ALA A 169 -15.80 1.24 -6.01
C ALA A 169 -15.01 2.08 -7.03
N ILE A 170 -15.54 3.24 -7.45
CA ILE A 170 -14.84 4.20 -8.32
C ILE A 170 -13.70 4.88 -7.56
N LEU A 171 -13.87 5.11 -6.26
CA LEU A 171 -12.89 5.80 -5.41
C LEU A 171 -11.91 4.81 -4.77
N ASP A 172 -12.39 3.62 -4.39
CA ASP A 172 -11.59 2.54 -3.82
C ASP A 172 -12.21 1.19 -4.23
N GLU A 173 -11.62 0.56 -5.25
CA GLU A 173 -12.11 -0.69 -5.84
C GLU A 173 -12.13 -1.82 -4.81
N ARG A 174 -11.08 -1.93 -3.97
CA ARG A 174 -10.93 -3.02 -3.00
C ARG A 174 -12.05 -2.99 -1.96
N ILE A 175 -12.30 -1.82 -1.39
CA ILE A 175 -13.41 -1.65 -0.45
C ILE A 175 -14.74 -1.81 -1.17
N GLY A 176 -14.88 -1.33 -2.41
CA GLY A 176 -16.05 -1.58 -3.25
C GLY A 176 -16.41 -3.07 -3.38
N VAL A 177 -15.42 -3.93 -3.64
CA VAL A 177 -15.61 -5.39 -3.69
C VAL A 177 -16.05 -5.96 -2.33
N ILE A 178 -15.51 -5.45 -1.22
CA ILE A 178 -15.95 -5.85 0.13
C ILE A 178 -17.42 -5.49 0.35
N LEU A 179 -17.83 -4.27 -0.01
CA LEU A 179 -19.22 -3.82 0.13
C LEU A 179 -20.20 -4.71 -0.65
N GLN A 180 -19.82 -5.15 -1.86
CA GLN A 180 -20.61 -6.10 -2.65
C GLN A 180 -20.70 -7.48 -2.00
N ARG A 181 -19.59 -7.99 -1.42
CA ARG A 181 -19.60 -9.28 -0.70
C ARG A 181 -20.53 -9.25 0.52
N LEU A 182 -20.59 -8.12 1.23
CA LEU A 182 -21.49 -7.94 2.38
C LEU A 182 -22.98 -7.99 2.01
N ASP A 183 -23.36 -7.87 0.74
CA ASP A 183 -24.75 -8.05 0.31
C ASP A 183 -25.20 -9.51 0.32
N SER A 184 -24.27 -10.45 0.10
CA SER A 184 -24.60 -11.86 -0.15
C SER A 184 -24.07 -12.83 0.91
N ASP A 185 -23.00 -12.48 1.64
CA ASP A 185 -22.40 -13.36 2.64
C ASP A 185 -22.76 -12.93 4.08
N SER A 186 -23.78 -13.56 4.65
CA SER A 186 -24.27 -13.28 6.00
C SER A 186 -23.22 -13.52 7.09
N LYS A 187 -22.42 -14.59 6.97
CA LYS A 187 -21.35 -14.89 7.93
C LYS A 187 -20.25 -13.83 7.89
N LEU A 188 -19.91 -13.35 6.69
CA LEU A 188 -18.93 -12.26 6.56
C LEU A 188 -19.46 -10.96 7.17
N ARG A 189 -20.76 -10.66 7.03
CA ARG A 189 -21.38 -9.49 7.67
C ARG A 189 -21.20 -9.53 9.18
N ASP A 190 -21.49 -10.65 9.82
CA ASP A 190 -21.35 -10.79 11.28
C ASP A 190 -19.91 -10.55 11.74
N ILE A 191 -18.95 -11.08 10.98
CA ILE A 191 -17.51 -10.93 11.25
C ILE A 191 -17.02 -9.49 11.00
N MET A 192 -17.56 -8.81 9.98
CA MET A 192 -17.29 -7.40 9.73
C MET A 192 -17.91 -6.50 10.82
N ILE A 193 -19.12 -6.81 11.29
CA ILE A 193 -19.74 -6.10 12.42
C ILE A 193 -18.88 -6.25 13.68
N GLU A 194 -18.38 -7.45 13.96
CA GLU A 194 -17.45 -7.71 15.08
C GLU A 194 -16.19 -6.84 14.93
N PHE A 195 -15.53 -6.88 13.77
CA PHE A 195 -14.32 -6.10 13.50
C PHE A 195 -14.54 -4.60 13.68
N LEU A 196 -15.55 -4.01 13.05
CA LEU A 196 -15.83 -2.57 13.12
C LEU A 196 -16.21 -2.12 14.54
N SER A 197 -16.89 -2.98 15.30
CA SER A 197 -17.23 -2.68 16.69
C SER A 197 -16.01 -2.70 17.61
N HIS A 198 -15.11 -3.68 17.42
CA HIS A 198 -13.84 -3.73 18.16
C HIS A 198 -12.94 -2.56 17.79
N TYR A 199 -12.88 -2.18 16.50
CA TYR A 199 -12.13 -1.02 16.07
C TYR A 199 -12.70 0.26 16.68
N ARG A 200 -14.03 0.47 16.68
CA ARG A 200 -14.63 1.66 17.30
C ARG A 200 -14.22 1.81 18.78
N ASP A 201 -14.27 0.73 19.55
CA ASP A 201 -13.83 0.71 20.95
C ASP A 201 -12.34 1.04 21.09
N PHE A 202 -11.48 0.41 20.27
CA PHE A 202 -10.05 0.71 20.23
C PHE A 202 -9.77 2.19 19.91
N TYR A 203 -10.42 2.73 18.88
CA TYR A 203 -10.25 4.12 18.47
C TYR A 203 -10.71 5.08 19.58
N GLN A 204 -11.87 4.85 20.20
CA GLN A 204 -12.37 5.69 21.29
C GLN A 204 -11.42 5.73 22.50
N ARG A 205 -10.71 4.63 22.77
CA ARG A 205 -9.78 4.52 23.89
C ARG A 205 -8.40 5.10 23.60
N THR A 206 -7.97 5.10 22.34
CA THR A 206 -6.56 5.40 21.97
C THR A 206 -6.41 6.59 21.04
N ASN A 207 -7.46 6.96 20.32
CA ASN A 207 -7.48 7.89 19.20
C ASN A 207 -6.61 7.46 17.99
N ILE A 208 -6.13 6.21 17.98
CA ILE A 208 -5.26 5.67 16.92
C ILE A 208 -6.09 5.18 15.74
N ILE A 209 -5.74 5.64 14.54
CA ILE A 209 -6.27 5.13 13.29
C ILE A 209 -5.39 3.94 12.88
N LEU A 210 -5.99 2.76 12.73
CA LEU A 210 -5.31 1.56 12.28
C LEU A 210 -4.84 1.70 10.83
N ASP A 211 -3.57 1.35 10.59
CA ASP A 211 -2.96 1.30 9.27
C ASP A 211 -3.51 0.14 8.43
N ALA A 212 -4.40 0.48 7.49
CA ALA A 212 -4.90 -0.45 6.47
C ALA A 212 -4.21 -0.26 5.10
N MET A 213 -3.05 0.42 5.02
CA MET A 213 -2.23 0.46 3.79
C MET A 213 -1.31 -0.75 3.66
N GLY A 214 -0.80 -1.22 4.81
CA GLY A 214 0.09 -2.38 4.88
C GLY A 214 -0.60 -3.67 4.41
N PHE A 215 0.13 -4.48 3.65
CA PHE A 215 -0.35 -5.75 3.14
C PHE A 215 -0.59 -6.74 4.29
N GLU A 216 -1.78 -7.34 4.32
CA GLU A 216 -2.25 -8.29 5.34
C GLU A 216 -2.17 -7.76 6.78
N ASN A 217 -2.19 -6.43 6.95
CA ASN A 217 -2.33 -5.80 8.25
C ASN A 217 -3.70 -6.10 8.87
N ILE A 218 -4.75 -6.24 8.07
CA ILE A 218 -6.10 -6.58 8.51
C ILE A 218 -6.67 -7.65 7.59
N LEU A 219 -6.46 -8.91 7.95
CA LEU A 219 -6.78 -10.04 7.09
C LEU A 219 -8.12 -10.67 7.47
N PHE A 220 -9.05 -10.75 6.52
CA PHE A 220 -10.25 -11.58 6.63
C PHE A 220 -10.01 -12.90 5.90
N PHE A 221 -10.34 -14.03 6.54
CA PHE A 221 -10.06 -15.34 5.99
C PHE A 221 -11.08 -16.38 6.47
N LYS A 222 -11.25 -17.45 5.71
CA LYS A 222 -11.94 -18.63 6.19
C LYS A 222 -10.97 -19.59 6.87
N ASP A 223 -11.34 -20.09 8.03
CA ASP A 223 -10.56 -21.08 8.77
C ASP A 223 -10.74 -22.51 8.22
N GLU A 224 -10.17 -23.50 8.90
CA GLU A 224 -10.26 -24.92 8.53
C GLU A 224 -11.70 -25.46 8.53
N LYS A 225 -12.66 -24.74 9.13
CA LYS A 225 -14.09 -25.09 9.19
C LYS A 225 -14.95 -24.30 8.19
N ASP A 226 -14.32 -23.55 7.29
CA ASP A 226 -14.98 -22.66 6.32
C ASP A 226 -15.77 -21.51 6.98
N ASP A 227 -15.45 -21.17 8.23
CA ASP A 227 -16.03 -20.03 8.93
C ASP A 227 -15.16 -18.78 8.76
N TRP A 228 -15.80 -17.64 8.50
CA TRP A 228 -15.11 -16.36 8.40
C TRP A 228 -14.51 -15.96 9.74
N GLN A 229 -13.27 -15.49 9.68
CA GLN A 229 -12.50 -14.94 10.77
C GLN A 229 -11.80 -13.68 10.27
N PHE A 230 -11.27 -12.88 11.20
CA PHE A 230 -10.31 -11.84 10.88
C PHE A 230 -9.11 -11.88 11.83
N LYS A 231 -7.99 -11.33 11.36
CA LYS A 231 -6.74 -11.19 12.11
C LYS A 231 -6.16 -9.79 11.88
N VAL A 232 -5.85 -9.09 12.97
CA VAL A 232 -5.25 -7.75 12.99
C VAL A 232 -3.75 -7.87 13.32
N GLY A 233 -2.90 -7.40 12.42
CA GLY A 233 -1.44 -7.45 12.48
C GLY A 233 -0.80 -6.12 12.90
N SER A 234 0.24 -5.68 12.17
CA SER A 234 1.06 -4.50 12.49
C SER A 234 0.38 -3.17 12.11
N VAL A 235 -0.78 -2.92 12.70
CA VAL A 235 -1.67 -1.79 12.37
C VAL A 235 -1.39 -0.51 13.14
N ILE A 236 -0.58 -0.56 14.21
CA ILE A 236 -0.28 0.63 15.02
C ILE A 236 0.91 1.36 14.40
N LYS A 237 0.66 2.59 13.97
CA LYS A 237 1.67 3.56 13.48
C LYS A 237 1.58 4.83 14.33
N HIS A 238 1.79 5.98 13.70
CA HIS A 238 1.70 7.31 14.31
C HIS A 238 0.37 8.00 14.00
N ASP A 239 -0.49 7.39 13.16
CA ASP A 239 -1.76 7.96 12.72
C ASP A 239 -2.77 8.08 13.88
N THR A 240 -3.21 9.30 14.17
CA THR A 240 -4.21 9.59 15.20
C THR A 240 -5.24 10.58 14.71
N GLY A 241 -6.49 10.45 15.16
CA GLY A 241 -7.55 11.38 14.75
C GLY A 241 -7.30 12.82 15.19
N LYS A 242 -6.72 13.02 16.37
CA LYS A 242 -6.36 14.35 16.88
C LYS A 242 -5.32 15.03 16.00
N TYR A 243 -4.30 14.30 15.58
CA TYR A 243 -3.28 14.85 14.69
C TYR A 243 -3.85 15.07 13.28
N THR A 244 -4.68 14.15 12.76
CA THR A 244 -5.39 14.35 11.49
C THR A 244 -6.20 15.65 11.52
N ASN A 245 -7.00 15.88 12.57
CA ASN A 245 -7.75 17.12 12.74
C ASN A 245 -6.82 18.35 12.76
N GLY A 246 -5.78 18.34 13.60
CA GLY A 246 -4.86 19.48 13.68
C GLY A 246 -4.16 19.78 12.34
N LEU A 247 -3.81 18.75 11.58
CA LEU A 247 -3.24 18.89 10.24
C LEU A 247 -4.23 19.55 9.27
N PHE A 248 -5.47 19.07 9.24
CA PHE A 248 -6.49 19.63 8.34
C PHE A 248 -6.99 21.00 8.78
N ASP A 249 -7.03 21.30 10.08
CA ASP A 249 -7.30 22.64 10.61
C ASP A 249 -6.24 23.64 10.12
N ALA A 250 -4.96 23.26 10.17
CA ALA A 250 -3.85 24.07 9.66
C ALA A 250 -3.93 24.28 8.13
N LEU A 251 -4.18 23.21 7.37
CA LEU A 251 -4.38 23.28 5.92
C LEU A 251 -5.57 24.19 5.56
N HIS A 252 -6.67 24.09 6.31
CA HIS A 252 -7.87 24.89 6.10
C HIS A 252 -7.64 26.38 6.40
N ALA A 253 -6.87 26.68 7.45
CA ALA A 253 -6.45 28.02 7.81
C ALA A 253 -5.42 28.63 6.83
N GLY A 254 -4.90 27.84 5.88
CA GLY A 254 -3.88 28.27 4.93
C GLY A 254 -2.48 28.36 5.53
N GLU A 255 -2.24 27.63 6.64
CA GLU A 255 -0.92 27.52 7.24
C GLU A 255 0.00 26.63 6.38
N GLU A 256 1.31 26.90 6.44
CA GLU A 256 2.30 26.09 5.72
C GLU A 256 2.46 24.72 6.39
N VAL A 257 2.22 23.66 5.63
CA VAL A 257 2.33 22.28 6.09
C VAL A 257 3.32 21.53 5.19
N ASP A 258 4.38 20.99 5.78
CA ASP A 258 5.31 20.12 5.07
C ASP A 258 4.68 18.74 4.81
N LEU A 259 4.07 18.58 3.63
CA LEU A 259 3.50 17.31 3.17
C LEU A 259 4.56 16.30 2.72
N THR A 260 5.85 16.64 2.74
CA THR A 260 6.95 15.70 2.44
C THR A 260 7.43 14.96 3.68
N SER A 261 7.15 15.49 4.88
CA SER A 261 7.32 14.77 6.14
C SER A 261 6.48 13.49 6.14
N PHE A 262 7.10 12.36 6.46
CA PHE A 262 6.45 11.05 6.51
C PHE A 262 5.18 11.06 7.37
N VAL A 263 5.22 11.75 8.53
CA VAL A 263 4.09 11.83 9.46
C VAL A 263 2.94 12.65 8.88
N ASN A 264 3.23 13.79 8.25
CA ASN A 264 2.18 14.60 7.65
C ASN A 264 1.60 13.93 6.41
N PHE A 265 2.43 13.25 5.63
CA PHE A 265 2.01 12.52 4.44
C PHE A 265 0.97 11.43 4.77
N THR A 266 1.24 10.57 5.74
CA THR A 266 0.31 9.51 6.14
C THR A 266 -1.02 10.07 6.66
N HIS A 267 -0.99 11.14 7.44
CA HIS A 267 -2.19 11.82 7.92
C HIS A 267 -2.96 12.55 6.81
N ALA A 268 -2.28 13.11 5.81
CA ALA A 268 -2.91 13.80 4.69
C ALA A 268 -3.53 12.81 3.69
N TYR A 269 -2.84 11.72 3.38
CA TYR A 269 -3.22 10.82 2.29
C TYR A 269 -3.84 9.50 2.76
N PHE A 270 -3.37 8.88 3.85
CA PHE A 270 -3.85 7.56 4.28
C PHE A 270 -4.99 7.64 5.28
N SER A 271 -4.90 8.54 6.25
CA SER A 271 -5.93 8.68 7.30
C SER A 271 -7.34 8.97 6.73
N PRO A 272 -7.55 9.86 5.76
CA PRO A 272 -8.89 10.11 5.20
C PRO A 272 -9.45 8.85 4.53
N ALA A 273 -8.64 8.15 3.74
CA ALA A 273 -9.03 6.90 3.09
C ALA A 273 -9.36 5.80 4.11
N ASN A 274 -8.56 5.66 5.17
CA ASN A 274 -8.81 4.71 6.27
C ASN A 274 -10.17 4.99 6.93
N ILE A 275 -10.44 6.25 7.27
CA ILE A 275 -11.70 6.66 7.90
C ILE A 275 -12.89 6.37 6.96
N ARG A 276 -12.81 6.77 5.68
CA ARG A 276 -13.88 6.48 4.71
C ARG A 276 -14.14 4.99 4.58
N ALA A 277 -13.09 4.17 4.47
CA ALA A 277 -13.22 2.73 4.27
C ALA A 277 -13.96 2.03 5.42
N VAL A 278 -13.63 2.35 6.68
CA VAL A 278 -14.34 1.76 7.83
C VAL A 278 -15.75 2.31 8.00
N ASN A 279 -15.94 3.60 7.74
CA ASN A 279 -17.24 4.25 7.88
C ASN A 279 -18.21 3.84 6.77
N VAL A 280 -17.75 3.58 5.54
CA VAL A 280 -18.63 3.06 4.48
C VAL A 280 -19.09 1.65 4.79
N CYS A 281 -18.21 0.80 5.34
CA CYS A 281 -18.59 -0.53 5.78
C CYS A 281 -19.58 -0.48 6.95
N ALA A 282 -19.36 0.42 7.92
CA ALA A 282 -20.30 0.64 9.01
C ALA A 282 -21.67 1.10 8.50
N LEU A 283 -21.70 2.10 7.61
CA LEU A 283 -22.92 2.61 7.00
C LEU A 283 -23.69 1.53 6.22
N LYS A 284 -22.98 0.70 5.44
CA LYS A 284 -23.55 -0.45 4.70
C LYS A 284 -24.23 -1.46 5.62
N LEU A 285 -23.67 -1.65 6.81
CA LEU A 285 -24.15 -2.59 7.82
C LEU A 285 -25.16 -1.97 8.80
N GLY A 286 -25.52 -0.69 8.63
CA GLY A 286 -26.45 0.02 9.52
C GLY A 286 -25.88 0.29 10.91
N LEU A 287 -24.55 0.42 11.03
CA LEU A 287 -23.85 0.74 12.27
C LEU A 287 -23.51 2.24 12.34
N GLU A 288 -23.31 2.74 13.55
CA GLU A 288 -22.68 4.04 13.77
C GLU A 288 -21.27 4.09 13.15
N PRO A 289 -20.77 5.27 12.74
CA PRO A 289 -19.41 5.39 12.23
C PRO A 289 -18.37 4.88 13.24
N VAL A 290 -17.26 4.34 12.73
CA VAL A 290 -16.15 3.83 13.56
C VAL A 290 -15.32 4.99 14.09
N ILE A 291 -15.02 5.95 13.21
CA ILE A 291 -14.30 7.20 13.55
C ILE A 291 -15.23 8.34 13.20
N ASN A 292 -15.57 9.19 14.16
CA ASN A 292 -16.63 10.18 13.98
C ASN A 292 -16.31 11.57 14.53
N ASP A 293 -15.13 11.77 15.10
CA ASP A 293 -14.64 13.01 15.68
C ASP A 293 -13.55 13.66 14.80
N VAL A 294 -13.25 13.07 13.63
CA VAL A 294 -12.36 13.64 12.63
C VAL A 294 -13.17 14.40 11.57
N MET A 295 -12.78 15.63 11.29
CA MET A 295 -13.44 16.53 10.35
C MET A 295 -12.46 16.93 9.25
N ILE A 296 -12.84 16.69 8.00
CA ILE A 296 -11.98 16.97 6.85
C ILE A 296 -12.83 17.54 5.72
N ASP A 297 -12.50 18.76 5.30
CA ASP A 297 -13.12 19.36 4.12
C ASP A 297 -12.53 18.72 2.85
N SER A 298 -13.43 18.29 1.97
CA SER A 298 -13.07 17.78 0.65
C SER A 298 -12.22 18.75 -0.17
N THR A 299 -12.39 20.06 -0.02
CA THR A 299 -11.62 21.08 -0.72
C THR A 299 -10.14 21.03 -0.35
N ASP A 300 -9.81 20.73 0.89
CA ASP A 300 -8.42 20.56 1.33
C ASP A 300 -7.84 19.25 0.78
N LEU A 301 -8.64 18.17 0.73
CA LEU A 301 -8.26 16.91 0.07
C LEU A 301 -7.96 17.11 -1.44
N PHE A 302 -8.74 17.95 -2.12
CA PHE A 302 -8.45 18.32 -3.51
C PHE A 302 -7.14 19.09 -3.64
N LYS A 303 -6.88 20.07 -2.77
CA LYS A 303 -5.63 20.84 -2.78
C LYS A 303 -4.43 19.91 -2.60
N ILE A 304 -4.41 19.06 -1.57
CA ILE A 304 -3.27 18.17 -1.31
C ILE A 304 -3.01 17.21 -2.48
N SER A 305 -4.05 16.71 -3.17
CA SER A 305 -3.87 15.84 -4.35
C SER A 305 -3.06 16.53 -5.46
N GLN A 306 -3.14 17.86 -5.55
CA GLN A 306 -2.42 18.66 -6.53
C GLN A 306 -0.98 19.02 -6.09
N GLU A 307 -0.66 18.85 -4.79
CA GLU A 307 0.69 19.02 -4.20
C GLU A 307 1.60 17.78 -4.38
N LEU A 308 1.06 16.69 -4.94
CA LEU A 308 1.86 15.55 -5.39
C LEU A 308 2.89 15.99 -6.43
N SER A 309 3.99 15.25 -6.48
CA SER A 309 5.06 15.58 -7.41
C SER A 309 4.55 15.54 -8.85
N ILE A 310 5.22 16.26 -9.76
CA ILE A 310 4.84 16.25 -11.17
C ILE A 310 4.86 14.81 -11.72
N ALA A 311 5.83 14.00 -11.30
CA ALA A 311 5.95 12.61 -11.74
C ALA A 311 4.83 11.72 -11.18
N GLU A 312 4.43 11.91 -9.92
CA GLU A 312 3.28 11.22 -9.31
C GLU A 312 1.97 11.58 -10.02
N ARG A 313 1.76 12.87 -10.32
CA ARG A 313 0.59 13.32 -11.09
C ARG A 313 0.58 12.73 -12.49
N MET A 314 1.71 12.75 -13.21
CA MET A 314 1.83 12.09 -14.52
C MET A 314 1.49 10.60 -14.46
N LEU A 315 1.98 9.89 -13.43
CA LEU A 315 1.70 8.47 -13.25
C LEU A 315 0.22 8.18 -13.01
N ALA A 316 -0.47 9.01 -12.24
CA ALA A 316 -1.91 8.86 -12.02
C ALA A 316 -2.68 8.86 -13.35
N TYR A 317 -2.46 9.88 -14.20
CA TYR A 317 -3.09 9.93 -15.53
C TYR A 317 -2.70 8.75 -16.44
N ALA A 318 -1.43 8.34 -16.41
CA ALA A 318 -0.97 7.18 -17.19
C ALA A 318 -1.65 5.86 -16.77
N ARG A 319 -1.87 5.63 -15.47
CA ARG A 319 -2.55 4.43 -14.95
C ARG A 319 -3.96 4.26 -15.50
N HIS A 320 -4.65 5.37 -15.73
CA HIS A 320 -6.00 5.41 -16.31
C HIS A 320 -6.02 5.53 -17.83
N GLY A 321 -4.86 5.49 -18.49
CA GLY A 321 -4.74 5.54 -19.94
C GLY A 321 -4.95 6.93 -20.55
N ASP A 322 -4.99 8.00 -19.74
CA ASP A 322 -5.09 9.38 -20.20
C ASP A 322 -3.69 9.93 -20.55
N PHE A 323 -3.15 9.44 -21.67
CA PHE A 323 -1.85 9.85 -22.16
C PHE A 323 -1.84 11.27 -22.73
N GLU A 324 -2.99 11.82 -23.14
CA GLU A 324 -3.09 13.21 -23.61
C GLU A 324 -2.77 14.17 -22.46
N LYS A 325 -3.43 13.99 -21.32
CA LYS A 325 -3.19 14.81 -20.14
C LYS A 325 -1.81 14.56 -19.53
N MET A 326 -1.35 13.30 -19.53
CA MET A 326 0.00 12.96 -19.08
C MET A 326 1.07 13.67 -19.92
N ASP A 327 0.97 13.61 -21.25
CA ASP A 327 1.90 14.26 -22.18
C ASP A 327 1.86 15.78 -22.02
N LYS A 328 0.68 16.36 -21.81
CA LYS A 328 0.53 17.78 -21.49
C LYS A 328 1.30 18.17 -20.23
N ILE A 329 1.15 17.41 -19.14
CA ILE A 329 1.87 17.67 -17.88
C ILE A 329 3.39 17.54 -18.11
N LEU A 330 3.83 16.51 -18.83
CA LEU A 330 5.24 16.28 -19.17
C LEU A 330 5.84 17.48 -19.91
N LEU A 331 5.16 17.96 -20.97
CA LEU A 331 5.65 19.05 -21.80
C LEU A 331 5.66 20.40 -21.07
N GLU A 332 4.60 20.72 -20.33
CA GLU A 332 4.49 21.96 -19.55
C GLU A 332 5.53 22.05 -18.43
N ASN A 333 6.03 20.91 -17.95
CA ASN A 333 6.93 20.83 -16.80
C ASN A 333 8.29 20.21 -17.10
N LYS A 334 8.66 20.03 -18.38
CA LYS A 334 9.91 19.36 -18.80
C LYS A 334 11.14 19.87 -18.04
N GLU A 335 11.28 21.20 -17.93
CA GLU A 335 12.42 21.86 -17.28
C GLU A 335 12.45 21.69 -15.75
N LYS A 336 11.34 21.26 -15.13
CA LYS A 336 11.23 21.01 -13.68
C LYS A 336 11.38 19.53 -13.33
N LEU A 337 11.35 18.63 -14.31
CA LEU A 337 11.44 17.19 -14.09
C LEU A 337 12.90 16.75 -13.94
N ARG A 338 13.14 15.78 -13.06
CA ARG A 338 14.47 15.31 -12.70
C ARG A 338 14.40 13.94 -12.04
N PHE A 339 15.42 13.12 -12.24
CA PHE A 339 15.62 11.90 -11.46
C PHE A 339 16.10 12.31 -10.06
N SER A 340 15.21 12.23 -9.07
CA SER A 340 15.48 12.54 -7.67
C SER A 340 15.00 11.39 -6.78
N LEU A 341 15.40 11.39 -5.51
CA LEU A 341 14.94 10.39 -4.53
C LEU A 341 13.41 10.29 -4.45
N ARG A 342 12.70 11.41 -4.64
CA ARG A 342 11.24 11.48 -4.58
C ARG A 342 10.57 10.81 -5.79
N ASP A 343 11.14 10.95 -6.99
CA ASP A 343 10.38 10.76 -8.24
C ASP A 343 10.97 9.72 -9.20
N PHE A 344 12.20 9.25 -8.99
CA PHE A 344 12.93 8.42 -9.96
C PHE A 344 12.19 7.12 -10.37
N TRP A 345 11.33 6.61 -9.50
CA TRP A 345 10.59 5.37 -9.69
C TRP A 345 9.39 5.54 -10.62
N ALA A 346 8.75 6.70 -10.64
CA ALA A 346 7.51 6.94 -11.39
C ALA A 346 7.73 6.84 -12.91
N TYR A 347 8.91 7.22 -13.39
CA TYR A 347 9.22 7.25 -14.82
C TYR A 347 9.19 5.86 -15.48
N SER A 348 9.71 4.84 -14.81
CA SER A 348 9.63 3.47 -15.34
C SER A 348 8.19 2.98 -15.34
N LEU A 349 7.42 3.28 -14.29
CA LEU A 349 6.03 2.87 -14.19
C LEU A 349 5.15 3.51 -15.27
N ILE A 350 5.35 4.79 -15.57
CA ILE A 350 4.64 5.46 -16.68
C ILE A 350 4.95 4.76 -18.01
N ALA A 351 6.22 4.41 -18.26
CA ALA A 351 6.59 3.68 -19.47
C ALA A 351 5.95 2.28 -19.55
N ASP A 352 5.69 1.63 -18.40
CA ASP A 352 4.97 0.37 -18.33
C ASP A 352 3.48 0.55 -18.65
N GLU A 353 2.87 1.64 -18.18
CA GLU A 353 1.46 1.95 -18.48
C GLU A 353 1.23 2.18 -19.98
N TYR A 354 2.16 2.81 -20.71
CA TYR A 354 2.09 2.89 -22.19
C TYR A 354 1.96 1.51 -22.85
N ILE A 355 2.71 0.52 -22.36
CA ILE A 355 2.69 -0.85 -22.89
C ILE A 355 1.37 -1.53 -22.50
N LYS A 356 0.99 -1.43 -21.22
CA LYS A 356 -0.22 -2.04 -20.66
C LYS A 356 -1.49 -1.57 -21.37
N HIS A 357 -1.56 -0.29 -21.72
CA HIS A 357 -2.68 0.31 -22.45
C HIS A 357 -2.56 0.22 -23.97
N GLY A 358 -1.58 -0.54 -24.49
CA GLY A 358 -1.45 -0.80 -25.93
C GLY A 358 -1.20 0.45 -26.77
N GLN A 359 -0.54 1.47 -26.21
CA GLN A 359 -0.30 2.72 -26.93
C GLN A 359 0.63 2.52 -28.13
N PRO A 360 0.50 3.34 -29.19
CA PRO A 360 1.35 3.22 -30.36
C PRO A 360 2.85 3.33 -29.99
N PRO A 361 3.75 2.56 -30.64
CA PRO A 361 5.18 2.62 -30.35
C PRO A 361 5.78 4.03 -30.43
N LYS A 362 5.25 4.87 -31.31
CA LYS A 362 5.65 6.28 -31.47
C LYS A 362 5.34 7.12 -30.22
N ALA A 363 4.22 6.87 -29.54
CA ALA A 363 3.83 7.61 -28.34
C ALA A 363 4.81 7.29 -27.19
N LEU A 364 5.08 6.00 -26.94
CA LEU A 364 6.10 5.58 -25.97
C LEU A 364 7.49 6.11 -26.35
N LYS A 365 7.83 6.17 -27.65
CA LYS A 365 9.11 6.74 -28.09
C LYS A 365 9.25 8.20 -27.66
N ASN A 366 8.25 9.03 -27.91
CA ASN A 366 8.28 10.45 -27.52
C ASN A 366 8.50 10.62 -26.01
N TYR A 367 7.80 9.84 -25.20
CA TYR A 367 7.98 9.81 -23.75
C TYR A 367 9.42 9.44 -23.36
N LEU A 368 9.93 8.33 -23.91
CA LEU A 368 11.28 7.84 -23.61
C LEU A 368 12.37 8.82 -24.06
N ASP A 369 12.21 9.46 -25.22
CA ASP A 369 13.12 10.49 -25.72
C ASP A 369 13.27 11.60 -24.67
N ILE A 370 12.15 12.16 -24.20
CA ILE A 370 12.15 13.26 -23.22
C ILE A 370 12.73 12.79 -21.86
N VAL A 371 12.23 11.68 -21.33
CA VAL A 371 12.59 11.24 -19.97
C VAL A 371 14.04 10.76 -19.88
N SER A 372 14.57 10.17 -20.96
CA SER A 372 15.97 9.77 -21.03
C SER A 372 16.97 10.93 -20.98
N GLU A 373 16.53 12.16 -21.21
CA GLU A 373 17.36 13.37 -21.18
C GLU A 373 17.27 14.14 -19.85
N LEU A 374 16.33 13.81 -18.96
CA LEU A 374 16.13 14.54 -17.71
C LEU A 374 17.39 14.55 -16.81
N PRO A 375 17.68 15.65 -16.11
CA PRO A 375 18.81 15.73 -15.19
C PRO A 375 18.64 14.79 -13.98
N VAL A 376 19.75 14.48 -13.31
CA VAL A 376 19.81 13.65 -12.10
C VAL A 376 20.22 14.51 -10.91
N ILE A 377 19.52 14.37 -9.78
CA ILE A 377 19.88 14.93 -8.48
C ILE A 377 20.14 13.77 -7.52
N LEU A 378 21.36 13.68 -7.02
CA LEU A 378 21.80 12.60 -6.14
C LEU A 378 21.77 13.05 -4.67
N PRO A 379 21.19 12.25 -3.76
CA PRO A 379 21.31 12.45 -2.32
C PRO A 379 22.71 12.08 -1.82
N GLU A 380 23.03 12.47 -0.60
CA GLU A 380 24.31 12.10 0.05
C GLU A 380 24.41 10.60 0.34
N ASN A 381 23.28 9.95 0.62
CA ASN A 381 23.24 8.50 0.84
C ASN A 381 23.63 7.76 -0.46
N LYS A 382 24.73 6.99 -0.38
CA LYS A 382 25.30 6.29 -1.54
C LYS A 382 24.39 5.23 -2.13
N ASP A 383 23.63 4.51 -1.31
CA ASP A 383 22.73 3.45 -1.78
C ASP A 383 21.53 4.07 -2.52
N ASP A 384 20.96 5.15 -1.98
CA ASP A 384 19.89 5.90 -2.65
C ASP A 384 20.38 6.60 -3.93
N ALA A 385 21.58 7.20 -3.90
CA ALA A 385 22.20 7.77 -5.09
C ALA A 385 22.40 6.71 -6.18
N LYS A 386 22.85 5.51 -5.81
CA LYS A 386 22.97 4.37 -6.72
C LYS A 386 21.62 3.97 -7.30
N ARG A 387 20.56 3.85 -6.49
CA ARG A 387 19.20 3.50 -6.96
C ARG A 387 18.68 4.49 -8.00
N ILE A 388 18.87 5.79 -7.78
CA ILE A 388 18.46 6.83 -8.73
C ILE A 388 19.26 6.72 -10.04
N GLN A 389 20.58 6.53 -9.94
CA GLN A 389 21.45 6.40 -11.10
C GLN A 389 21.16 5.12 -11.92
N ASP A 390 20.86 4.02 -11.24
CA ASP A 390 20.49 2.74 -11.87
C ASP A 390 19.15 2.90 -12.60
N SER A 391 18.16 3.59 -12.02
CA SER A 391 16.89 3.92 -12.71
C SER A 391 17.12 4.77 -13.96
N LYS A 392 17.97 5.80 -13.87
CA LYS A 392 18.32 6.63 -15.04
C LYS A 392 18.93 5.78 -16.16
N THR A 393 19.88 4.93 -15.80
CA THR A 393 20.55 4.02 -16.74
C THR A 393 19.55 3.05 -17.38
N ALA A 394 18.63 2.48 -16.59
CA ALA A 394 17.59 1.59 -17.07
C ALA A 394 16.66 2.28 -18.09
N MET A 395 16.30 3.54 -17.84
CA MET A 395 15.46 4.32 -18.79
C MET A 395 16.17 4.58 -20.12
N ILE A 396 17.47 4.90 -20.10
CA ILE A 396 18.27 5.05 -21.33
C ILE A 396 18.37 3.72 -22.08
N ALA A 397 18.62 2.62 -21.37
CA ALA A 397 18.69 1.28 -21.96
C ALA A 397 17.35 0.88 -22.60
N ARG A 398 16.22 1.17 -21.92
CA ARG A 398 14.86 0.93 -22.42
C ARG A 398 14.60 1.71 -23.71
N LYS A 399 14.95 3.00 -23.75
CA LYS A 399 14.89 3.83 -24.97
C LYS A 399 15.69 3.20 -26.11
N ASN A 400 16.96 2.87 -25.88
CA ASN A 400 17.83 2.29 -26.91
C ASN A 400 17.28 0.97 -27.46
N MET A 401 16.70 0.13 -26.60
CA MET A 401 16.04 -1.11 -27.02
C MET A 401 14.79 -0.83 -27.85
N HIS A 402 13.96 0.13 -27.42
CA HIS A 402 12.76 0.54 -28.14
C HIS A 402 13.07 1.11 -29.53
N ASP A 403 14.06 1.99 -29.62
CA ASP A 403 14.53 2.57 -30.89
C ASP A 403 15.00 1.47 -31.86
N LYS A 404 15.77 0.49 -31.37
CA LYS A 404 16.19 -0.68 -32.17
C LYS A 404 14.99 -1.50 -32.67
N LYS A 405 13.97 -1.70 -31.83
CA LYS A 405 12.74 -2.43 -32.23
C LYS A 405 11.97 -1.68 -33.30
N ILE A 406 11.84 -0.36 -33.17
CA ILE A 406 11.20 0.48 -34.19
C ILE A 406 11.99 0.45 -35.50
N MET A 407 13.31 0.60 -35.46
CA MET A 407 14.17 0.54 -36.65
C MET A 407 14.04 -0.81 -37.36
N LEU A 408 14.14 -1.92 -36.62
CA LEU A 408 13.96 -3.27 -37.18
C LEU A 408 12.57 -3.46 -37.78
N HIS A 409 11.52 -2.98 -37.12
CA HIS A 409 10.16 -3.05 -37.68
C HIS A 409 10.08 -2.28 -39.01
N ASN A 410 10.59 -1.05 -39.04
CA ASN A 410 10.61 -0.23 -40.25
C ASN A 410 11.40 -0.89 -41.38
N GLU A 411 12.57 -1.47 -41.07
CA GLU A 411 13.36 -2.26 -42.03
C GLU A 411 12.55 -3.43 -42.56
N LEU A 412 11.96 -4.27 -41.70
CA LEU A 412 11.16 -5.42 -42.12
C LEU A 412 9.94 -5.02 -42.97
N THR A 413 9.25 -3.94 -42.62
CA THR A 413 8.12 -3.42 -43.42
C THR A 413 8.57 -2.82 -44.76
N THR A 414 9.80 -2.32 -44.85
CA THR A 414 10.34 -1.75 -46.09
C THR A 414 10.91 -2.85 -47.01
N PHE A 415 11.49 -3.91 -46.45
CA PHE A 415 12.04 -5.05 -47.19
C PHE A 415 11.01 -6.11 -47.59
N LEU A 416 9.82 -6.12 -46.97
CA LEU A 416 8.68 -6.95 -47.35
C LEU A 416 7.49 -6.09 -47.84
N PRO A 417 7.59 -5.45 -49.03
CA PRO A 417 6.44 -4.79 -49.62
C PRO A 417 5.45 -5.87 -50.10
N ASP A 418 4.25 -5.89 -49.53
CA ASP A 418 3.09 -6.68 -49.99
C ASP A 418 3.41 -8.14 -50.39
N SER A 419 3.86 -8.98 -49.45
CA SER A 419 3.64 -10.41 -49.65
C SER A 419 2.14 -10.67 -49.49
N LYS A 420 1.48 -10.88 -50.63
CA LYS A 420 0.16 -11.52 -50.73
C LYS A 420 0.16 -12.82 -49.91
N PHE A 421 -0.17 -12.74 -48.63
CA PHE A 421 -0.76 -13.85 -47.88
C PHE A 421 -2.26 -13.60 -47.77
N SER A 422 -2.90 -13.55 -48.95
CA SER A 422 -4.30 -13.93 -49.10
C SER A 422 -4.39 -15.45 -48.98
N PHE A 423 -4.23 -15.98 -47.77
CA PHE A 423 -4.46 -17.40 -47.50
C PHE A 423 -5.03 -17.56 -46.08
N TRP A 424 -6.21 -16.98 -45.87
CA TRP A 424 -7.35 -17.50 -45.09
C TRP A 424 -8.31 -16.35 -44.76
N SER A 425 -9.00 -15.86 -45.80
CA SER A 425 -10.26 -15.12 -45.63
C SER A 425 -11.13 -15.32 -46.87
N SER A 426 -11.76 -16.48 -46.96
CA SER A 426 -13.04 -16.62 -47.68
C SER A 426 -13.70 -17.95 -47.38
N THR A 427 -14.59 -17.92 -46.40
CA THR A 427 -15.84 -18.68 -46.15
C THR A 427 -15.99 -18.76 -44.62
N SER A 428 -17.05 -18.30 -43.97
CA SER A 428 -18.38 -17.91 -44.39
C SER A 428 -19.00 -16.97 -43.34
N SER A 429 -19.87 -16.09 -43.80
CA SER A 429 -20.93 -15.43 -43.06
C SER A 429 -21.56 -16.26 -41.93
N GLY A 430 -21.83 -15.63 -40.79
CA GLY A 430 -22.93 -16.04 -39.92
C GLY A 430 -22.61 -16.06 -38.43
N GLU A 431 -23.35 -15.22 -37.70
CA GLU A 431 -23.73 -15.33 -36.29
C GLU A 431 -22.81 -14.74 -35.20
N LYS A 432 -23.42 -13.74 -34.53
CA LYS A 432 -23.06 -13.19 -33.23
C LYS A 432 -23.06 -14.30 -32.18
N VAL A 433 -21.98 -14.42 -31.41
CA VAL A 433 -22.03 -14.92 -30.03
C VAL A 433 -21.11 -14.07 -29.15
N HIS A 434 -21.71 -13.43 -28.16
CA HIS A 434 -21.02 -12.85 -27.00
C HIS A 434 -20.28 -13.96 -26.23
N GLN A 435 -18.97 -13.83 -26.04
CA GLN A 435 -18.30 -14.42 -24.88
C GLN A 435 -17.23 -13.48 -24.33
N THR A 436 -17.54 -12.95 -23.16
CA THR A 436 -16.63 -12.36 -22.17
C THR A 436 -15.65 -13.42 -21.70
N GLY A 437 -14.36 -13.19 -21.94
CA GLY A 437 -13.27 -14.00 -21.42
C GLY A 437 -12.17 -13.10 -20.92
N THR A 438 -12.32 -12.57 -19.70
CA THR A 438 -11.26 -11.84 -19.00
C THR A 438 -10.15 -12.83 -18.67
N VAL A 439 -9.05 -12.76 -19.41
CA VAL A 439 -7.83 -13.51 -19.09
C VAL A 439 -7.17 -12.83 -17.89
N ILE A 440 -7.33 -13.44 -16.72
CA ILE A 440 -6.65 -13.07 -15.49
C ILE A 440 -5.19 -13.52 -15.63
N HIS A 441 -4.25 -12.58 -15.59
CA HIS A 441 -2.84 -12.89 -15.37
C HIS A 441 -2.44 -12.44 -13.97
N ASN A 442 -2.24 -13.43 -13.11
CA ASN A 442 -1.66 -13.29 -11.79
C ASN A 442 -0.21 -12.84 -11.94
N TYR A 443 0.12 -11.64 -11.48
CA TYR A 443 1.50 -11.26 -11.20
C TYR A 443 1.70 -11.16 -9.69
N ILE A 444 2.59 -12.04 -9.21
CA ILE A 444 3.20 -12.03 -7.90
C ILE A 444 4.12 -10.79 -7.86
N VAL A 445 3.92 -9.93 -6.86
CA VAL A 445 4.90 -8.91 -6.45
C VAL A 445 5.90 -9.57 -5.51
#